data_AF-A0AAU7LE50-F1
#
_entry.id   AF-A0AAU7LE50-F1
#
_cell.length_a   1.000
_cell.length_b   1.000
_cell.length_c   1.000
_cell.angle_alpha   90.00
_cell.angle_beta   90.00
_cell.angle_gamma   90.00
#
_symmetry.space_group_name_H-M   'P 1'
#
loop_
_entity.id
_entity.type
_entity.pdbx_description
1 polymer ?
#
loop_
_entity_poly.entity_id
_entity_poly.type
_entity_poly.pdbx_seq_one_letter_code
_entity_poly.pdbx_strand_id
1 'polypeptide(L)'
;MRHRSIFAQPPSLSDADRQLRRHALLRLSLAWLAMMQVMMFAWPGYLRHDGIPRDALETLDWAIVLMNWASLALTVPVVLYSAWPIWRHAGANLRYGRAGMDVPVALGIVAAFIPSVHATCTGHGEVYFDSVTMFVAFLLTARYLELCARQSFGGSTGGQRHARVEAQRLLLGAGADRLASRFVMAQVALALAAAAAWAYIDPTRSLPVMVALLVMSCPCAMSMAVPTAMASAHSALAAHPSMSDAALDTLLAQAQRKARQSLHGSLAWHLLMTPLALVGWVTPWLAAIAMLVSSLAVACNAWRWARRDWSADLACAEAPGSAP
;
A
#
# COMPACT_ATOMS: atom_id res chain seq x y z
N MET A 1 14.54 20.89 -20.15
CA MET A 1 15.17 19.72 -19.49
C MET A 1 14.21 18.53 -19.60
N ARG A 2 14.63 17.40 -20.18
CA ARG A 2 13.74 16.22 -20.29
C ARG A 2 13.57 15.62 -18.88
N HIS A 3 12.36 15.70 -18.32
CA HIS A 3 11.99 14.96 -17.12
C HIS A 3 12.28 13.47 -17.37
N ARG A 4 13.38 12.96 -16.83
CA ARG A 4 13.66 11.53 -16.87
C ARG A 4 12.63 10.87 -15.99
N SER A 5 11.78 10.04 -16.60
CA SER A 5 10.79 9.23 -15.89
C SER A 5 11.47 8.49 -14.74
N ILE A 6 10.81 8.40 -13.58
CA ILE A 6 11.23 7.53 -12.46
C ILE A 6 11.37 6.05 -12.89
N PHE A 7 10.69 5.70 -13.98
CA PHE A 7 10.77 4.38 -14.58
C PHE A 7 11.98 4.19 -15.51
N ALA A 8 12.66 5.27 -15.89
CA ALA A 8 13.90 5.19 -16.65
C ALA A 8 15.00 4.53 -15.79
N GLN A 9 15.80 3.67 -16.41
CA GLN A 9 16.96 3.06 -15.75
C GLN A 9 18.15 4.03 -15.85
N PRO A 10 18.69 4.53 -14.71
CA PRO A 10 19.93 5.30 -14.74
C PRO A 10 21.07 4.50 -15.40
N PRO A 11 21.84 5.11 -16.31
CA PRO A 11 22.96 4.44 -16.95
C PRO A 11 24.06 4.02 -15.97
N SER A 12 24.15 4.68 -14.80
CA SER A 12 25.11 4.42 -13.73
C SER A 12 24.74 3.28 -12.76
N LEU A 13 23.60 2.60 -12.95
CA LEU A 13 23.20 1.48 -12.07
C LEU A 13 24.11 0.27 -12.26
N SER A 14 24.55 -0.31 -11.14
CA SER A 14 25.27 -1.58 -11.11
C SER A 14 24.42 -2.73 -11.68
N ASP A 15 25.06 -3.78 -12.19
CA ASP A 15 24.32 -4.94 -12.71
C ASP A 15 23.50 -5.66 -11.64
N ALA A 16 23.99 -5.68 -10.40
CA ALA A 16 23.25 -6.22 -9.25
C ALA A 16 21.95 -5.45 -8.99
N ASP A 17 21.98 -4.11 -9.05
CA ASP A 17 20.80 -3.27 -8.87
C ASP A 17 19.78 -3.42 -10.01
N ARG A 18 20.28 -3.61 -11.24
CA ARG A 18 19.43 -3.89 -12.41
C ARG A 18 18.73 -5.23 -12.27
N GLN A 19 19.43 -6.27 -11.81
CA GLN A 19 18.84 -7.58 -11.54
C GLN A 19 17.79 -7.51 -10.40
N LEU A 20 18.07 -6.76 -9.33
CA LEU A 20 17.11 -6.53 -8.24
C LEU A 20 15.81 -5.90 -8.76
N ARG A 21 15.91 -4.87 -9.61
CA ARG A 21 14.76 -4.20 -10.23
C ARG A 21 13.96 -5.14 -11.13
N ARG A 22 14.63 -5.96 -11.95
CA ARG A 22 13.97 -6.97 -12.80
C ARG A 22 13.21 -8.01 -11.98
N HIS A 23 13.82 -8.55 -10.94
CA HIS A 23 13.14 -9.51 -10.06
C HIS A 23 11.95 -8.89 -9.32
N ALA A 24 12.06 -7.63 -8.89
CA ALA A 24 10.94 -6.92 -8.28
C ALA A 24 9.77 -6.74 -9.26
N LEU A 25 10.05 -6.37 -10.51
CA LEU A 25 9.06 -6.28 -11.57
C LEU A 25 8.36 -7.61 -11.85
N LEU A 26 9.11 -8.71 -11.98
CA LEU A 26 8.52 -10.03 -12.25
C LEU A 26 7.56 -10.48 -11.14
N ARG A 27 7.94 -10.31 -9.87
CA ARG A 27 7.07 -10.61 -8.72
C ARG A 27 5.82 -9.73 -8.71
N LEU A 28 6.00 -8.45 -9.01
CA LEU A 28 4.91 -7.47 -9.10
C LEU A 28 3.91 -7.83 -10.21
N SER A 29 4.40 -8.08 -11.42
CA SER A 29 3.57 -8.44 -12.57
C SER A 29 2.77 -9.71 -12.31
N LEU A 30 3.41 -10.74 -11.74
CA LEU A 30 2.72 -11.96 -11.36
C LEU A 30 1.62 -11.70 -10.32
N ALA A 31 1.91 -10.89 -9.29
CA ALA A 31 0.94 -10.57 -8.26
C ALA A 31 -0.28 -9.81 -8.82
N TRP A 32 -0.07 -8.83 -9.70
CA TRP A 32 -1.16 -8.09 -10.35
C TRP A 32 -1.98 -8.96 -11.29
N LEU A 33 -1.35 -9.81 -12.09
CA LEU A 33 -2.06 -10.70 -13.01
C LEU A 33 -2.92 -11.69 -12.22
N ALA A 34 -2.35 -12.31 -11.18
CA ALA A 34 -3.10 -13.20 -10.30
C ALA A 34 -4.23 -12.48 -9.56
N MET A 35 -4.00 -11.29 -9.02
CA MET A 35 -5.03 -10.46 -8.36
C MET A 35 -6.23 -10.24 -9.29
N MET A 36 -6.01 -9.84 -10.55
CA MET A 36 -7.10 -9.61 -11.50
C MET A 36 -7.93 -10.87 -11.75
N GLN A 37 -7.28 -12.02 -11.92
CA GLN A 37 -7.97 -13.29 -12.16
C GLN A 37 -8.72 -13.79 -10.92
N VAL A 38 -8.09 -13.73 -9.75
CA VAL A 38 -8.70 -14.18 -8.49
C VAL A 38 -9.90 -13.29 -8.11
N MET A 39 -9.83 -11.98 -8.33
CA MET A 39 -11.00 -11.10 -8.13
C MET A 39 -12.14 -11.45 -9.08
N MET A 40 -11.84 -11.80 -10.33
CA MET A 40 -12.86 -12.26 -11.28
C MET A 40 -13.51 -13.56 -10.82
N PHE A 41 -12.72 -14.50 -10.29
CA PHE A 41 -13.21 -15.79 -9.79
C PHE A 41 -13.96 -15.70 -8.45
N ALA A 42 -13.75 -14.64 -7.66
CA ALA A 42 -14.51 -14.39 -6.44
C ALA A 42 -15.96 -13.92 -6.71
N TRP A 43 -16.28 -13.49 -7.94
CA TRP A 43 -17.58 -12.93 -8.31
C TRP A 43 -18.80 -13.84 -8.02
N PRO A 44 -18.78 -15.15 -8.33
CA PRO A 44 -19.91 -16.04 -8.02
C PRO A 44 -20.22 -16.12 -6.52
N GLY A 45 -19.20 -16.01 -5.66
CA GLY A 45 -19.37 -15.97 -4.21
C GLY A 45 -20.11 -14.72 -3.74
N TYR A 46 -19.83 -13.56 -4.36
CA TYR A 46 -20.53 -12.31 -4.05
C TYR A 46 -21.96 -12.26 -4.59
N LEU A 47 -22.26 -12.99 -5.66
CA LEU A 47 -23.61 -13.10 -6.22
C LEU A 47 -24.53 -14.03 -5.43
N ARG A 48 -23.98 -14.88 -4.55
CA ARG A 48 -24.77 -15.80 -3.73
C ARG A 48 -25.59 -14.99 -2.72
N HIS A 49 -26.90 -14.98 -2.90
CA HIS A 49 -27.88 -14.37 -2.00
C HIS A 49 -29.09 -15.29 -1.88
N ASP A 50 -29.77 -15.24 -0.73
CA ASP A 50 -30.84 -16.18 -0.36
C ASP A 50 -32.10 -16.13 -1.24
N GLY A 51 -32.14 -15.24 -2.24
CA GLY A 51 -33.27 -15.02 -3.16
C GLY A 51 -33.20 -15.76 -4.50
N ILE A 52 -32.16 -16.56 -4.77
CA ILE A 52 -31.99 -17.25 -6.07
C ILE A 52 -32.82 -18.56 -6.11
N PRO A 53 -33.52 -18.89 -7.21
CA PRO A 53 -34.21 -20.16 -7.38
C PRO A 53 -33.27 -21.38 -7.22
N ARG A 54 -33.76 -22.47 -6.62
CA ARG A 54 -32.96 -23.62 -6.17
C ARG A 54 -32.13 -24.26 -7.29
N ASP A 55 -32.66 -24.28 -8.50
CA ASP A 55 -32.04 -24.85 -9.70
C ASP A 55 -30.81 -24.03 -10.14
N ALA A 56 -30.87 -22.70 -9.95
CA ALA A 56 -29.75 -21.80 -10.19
C ALA A 56 -28.73 -21.80 -9.03
N LEU A 57 -29.14 -22.16 -7.81
CA LEU A 57 -28.24 -22.30 -6.67
C LEU A 57 -27.31 -23.52 -6.80
N GLU A 58 -27.83 -24.67 -7.24
CA GLU A 58 -26.99 -25.86 -7.47
C GLU A 58 -25.92 -25.60 -8.54
N THR A 59 -26.28 -24.83 -9.58
CA THR A 59 -25.33 -24.43 -10.62
C THR A 59 -24.29 -23.42 -10.13
N LEU A 60 -24.70 -22.52 -9.23
CA LEU A 60 -23.78 -21.55 -8.62
C LEU A 60 -22.83 -22.24 -7.64
N ASP A 61 -23.27 -23.25 -6.90
CA ASP A 61 -22.47 -23.94 -5.89
C ASP A 61 -21.33 -24.76 -6.49
N TRP A 62 -21.55 -25.49 -7.59
CA TRP A 62 -20.45 -26.16 -8.29
C TRP A 62 -19.46 -25.15 -8.90
N ALA A 63 -19.97 -24.03 -9.42
CA ALA A 63 -19.14 -22.97 -9.97
C ALA A 63 -18.27 -22.34 -8.87
N ILE A 64 -18.82 -22.07 -7.69
CA ILE A 64 -18.09 -21.54 -6.53
C ILE A 64 -16.95 -22.49 -6.13
N VAL A 65 -17.22 -23.79 -6.01
CA VAL A 65 -16.18 -24.77 -5.66
C VAL A 65 -15.06 -24.78 -6.70
N LEU A 66 -15.40 -24.85 -7.98
CA LEU A 66 -14.42 -24.84 -9.07
C LEU A 66 -13.59 -23.54 -9.08
N MET A 67 -14.25 -22.38 -8.92
CA MET A 67 -13.59 -21.08 -8.86
C MET A 67 -12.71 -20.92 -7.61
N ASN A 68 -13.08 -21.52 -6.48
CA ASN A 68 -12.25 -21.52 -5.27
C ASN A 68 -10.96 -22.33 -5.48
N TRP A 69 -11.05 -23.50 -6.13
CA TRP A 69 -9.87 -24.28 -6.50
C TRP A 69 -8.97 -23.54 -7.50
N ALA A 70 -9.55 -22.88 -8.51
CA ALA A 70 -8.81 -22.04 -9.44
C ALA A 70 -8.13 -20.85 -8.72
N SER A 71 -8.85 -20.21 -7.81
CA SER A 71 -8.34 -19.10 -7.00
C SER A 71 -7.19 -19.53 -6.08
N LEU A 72 -7.30 -20.71 -5.46
CA LEU A 72 -6.23 -21.33 -4.67
C LEU A 72 -4.99 -21.55 -5.53
N ALA A 73 -5.15 -22.18 -6.70
CA ALA A 73 -4.04 -22.47 -7.61
C ALA A 73 -3.28 -21.21 -8.05
N LEU A 74 -4.00 -20.11 -8.29
CA LEU A 74 -3.40 -18.81 -8.64
C LEU A 74 -2.80 -18.07 -7.44
N THR A 75 -3.35 -18.25 -6.24
CA THR A 75 -2.89 -17.54 -5.03
C THR A 75 -1.63 -18.17 -4.44
N VAL A 76 -1.45 -19.49 -4.56
CA VAL A 76 -0.24 -20.20 -4.10
C VAL A 76 1.06 -19.57 -4.62
N PRO A 77 1.28 -19.33 -5.94
CA PRO A 77 2.51 -18.71 -6.42
C PRO A 77 2.66 -17.25 -5.95
N VAL A 78 1.55 -16.52 -5.73
CA VAL A 78 1.62 -15.16 -5.16
C VAL A 78 2.14 -15.19 -3.73
N VAL A 79 1.60 -16.09 -2.91
CA VAL A 79 1.99 -16.25 -1.49
C VAL A 79 3.40 -16.79 -1.35
N LEU A 80 3.80 -17.78 -2.16
CA LEU A 80 5.12 -18.41 -2.03
C LEU A 80 6.24 -17.60 -2.71
N TYR A 81 6.02 -17.12 -3.93
CA TYR A 81 7.06 -16.44 -4.73
C TYR A 81 6.99 -14.92 -4.65
N SER A 82 5.82 -14.32 -4.91
CA SER A 82 5.71 -12.85 -4.93
C SER A 82 5.86 -12.25 -3.54
N ALA A 83 5.26 -12.85 -2.52
CA ALA A 83 5.37 -12.40 -1.13
C ALA A 83 6.69 -12.81 -0.43
N TRP A 84 7.62 -13.50 -1.10
CA TRP A 84 8.93 -13.86 -0.54
C TRP A 84 9.68 -12.72 0.18
N PRO A 85 9.75 -11.49 -0.37
CA PRO A 85 10.40 -10.38 0.32
C PRO A 85 9.73 -10.03 1.65
N ILE A 86 8.40 -10.21 1.76
CA ILE A 86 7.63 -9.96 2.98
C ILE A 86 8.03 -10.99 4.05
N TRP A 87 8.01 -12.28 3.72
CA TRP A 87 8.41 -13.36 4.64
C TRP A 87 9.82 -13.17 5.17
N ARG A 88 10.76 -12.84 4.27
CA ARG A 88 12.16 -12.60 4.64
C ARG A 88 12.33 -11.44 5.61
N HIS A 89 11.65 -10.31 5.36
CA HIS A 89 11.74 -9.15 6.26
C HIS A 89 11.01 -9.39 7.59
N ALA A 90 9.85 -10.04 7.57
CA ALA A 90 9.12 -10.41 8.79
C ALA A 90 9.95 -11.34 9.68
N GLY A 91 10.55 -12.39 9.10
CA GLY A 91 11.41 -13.33 9.82
C GLY A 91 12.67 -12.68 10.38
N ALA A 92 13.30 -11.75 9.64
CA ALA A 92 14.42 -10.97 10.13
C ALA A 92 14.02 -10.05 11.30
N ASN A 93 12.93 -9.28 11.13
CA ASN A 93 12.43 -8.35 12.15
C ASN A 93 12.06 -9.06 13.46
N LEU A 94 11.43 -10.24 13.36
CA LEU A 94 11.07 -11.06 14.52
C LEU A 94 12.31 -11.55 15.27
N ARG A 95 13.37 -11.97 14.56
CA ARG A 95 14.64 -12.41 15.17
C ARG A 95 15.37 -11.29 15.91
N TYR A 96 15.24 -10.04 15.45
CA TYR A 96 15.87 -8.88 16.09
C TYR A 96 14.98 -8.16 17.10
N GLY A 97 13.80 -8.74 17.46
CA GLY A 97 12.87 -8.15 18.43
C GLY A 97 12.26 -6.82 17.97
N ARG A 98 12.23 -6.53 16.67
CA ARG A 98 11.68 -5.28 16.11
C ARG A 98 10.32 -5.57 15.48
N ALA A 99 9.28 -4.86 15.93
CA ALA A 99 7.97 -4.90 15.29
C ALA A 99 7.97 -4.00 14.02
N GLY A 100 8.58 -4.50 12.93
CA GLY A 100 8.47 -3.87 11.61
C GLY A 100 7.10 -4.11 10.98
N MET A 101 6.66 -3.22 10.08
CA MET A 101 5.37 -3.31 9.36
C MET A 101 5.14 -4.67 8.66
N ASP A 102 6.22 -5.37 8.34
CA ASP A 102 6.18 -6.65 7.64
C ASP A 102 5.63 -7.81 8.47
N VAL A 103 5.72 -7.73 9.81
CA VAL A 103 5.25 -8.81 10.71
C VAL A 103 3.72 -8.87 10.77
N PRO A 104 3.00 -7.76 11.07
CA PRO A 104 1.54 -7.76 11.00
C PRO A 104 1.01 -8.14 9.61
N VAL A 105 1.69 -7.68 8.56
CA VAL A 105 1.36 -8.00 7.17
C VAL A 105 1.49 -9.50 6.90
N ALA A 106 2.63 -10.10 7.25
CA ALA A 106 2.87 -11.52 7.07
C ALA A 106 1.82 -12.34 7.82
N LEU A 107 1.50 -11.94 9.06
CA LEU A 107 0.47 -12.57 9.86
C LEU A 107 -0.91 -12.46 9.18
N GLY A 108 -1.28 -11.31 8.64
CA GLY A 108 -2.53 -11.11 7.91
C GLY A 108 -2.64 -12.00 6.68
N ILE A 109 -1.56 -12.14 5.90
CA ILE A 109 -1.52 -13.05 4.74
C ILE A 109 -1.74 -14.50 5.21
N VAL A 110 -1.07 -14.96 6.26
CA VAL A 110 -1.24 -16.32 6.80
C VAL A 110 -2.67 -16.52 7.34
N ALA A 111 -3.18 -15.55 8.11
CA ALA A 111 -4.48 -15.62 8.74
C ALA A 111 -5.64 -15.61 7.75
N ALA A 112 -5.48 -15.01 6.56
CA ALA A 112 -6.45 -15.10 5.49
C ALA A 112 -6.24 -16.34 4.62
N PHE A 113 -5.00 -16.72 4.33
CA PHE A 113 -4.69 -17.82 3.43
C PHE A 113 -5.02 -19.20 4.02
N ILE A 114 -4.60 -19.50 5.25
CA ILE A 114 -4.78 -20.84 5.85
C ILE A 114 -6.27 -21.21 5.98
N PRO A 115 -7.15 -20.36 6.56
CA PRO A 115 -8.58 -20.67 6.63
C PRO A 115 -9.21 -20.80 5.25
N SER A 116 -8.79 -20.00 4.27
CA SER A 116 -9.26 -20.08 2.88
C SER A 116 -8.89 -21.41 2.21
N VAL A 117 -7.68 -21.93 2.44
CA VAL A 117 -7.28 -23.27 1.99
C VAL A 117 -8.15 -24.33 2.66
N HIS A 118 -8.33 -24.24 3.98
CA HIS A 118 -9.17 -25.18 4.71
C HIS A 118 -10.62 -25.19 4.20
N ALA A 119 -11.21 -24.01 3.97
CA ALA A 119 -12.55 -23.87 3.42
C ALA A 119 -12.67 -24.44 2.00
N THR A 120 -11.64 -24.25 1.17
CA THR A 120 -11.60 -24.81 -0.19
C THR A 120 -11.52 -26.35 -0.18
N CYS A 121 -10.73 -26.93 0.73
CA CYS A 121 -10.60 -28.38 0.84
C CYS A 121 -11.82 -29.05 1.46
N THR A 122 -12.48 -28.40 2.43
CA THR A 122 -13.67 -28.94 3.10
C THR A 122 -14.98 -28.64 2.39
N GLY A 123 -14.97 -27.73 1.40
CA GLY A 123 -16.16 -27.26 0.70
C GLY A 123 -17.07 -26.38 1.56
N HIS A 124 -16.64 -26.03 2.78
CA HIS A 124 -17.44 -25.29 3.74
C HIS A 124 -16.66 -24.07 4.28
N GLY A 125 -17.30 -22.90 4.25
CA GLY A 125 -16.75 -21.65 4.78
C GLY A 125 -16.42 -20.63 3.69
N GLU A 126 -16.11 -19.41 4.12
CA GLU A 126 -15.76 -18.31 3.23
C GLU A 126 -14.27 -18.34 2.84
N VAL A 127 -14.00 -17.88 1.62
CA VAL A 127 -12.67 -17.90 0.99
C VAL A 127 -12.25 -16.47 0.68
N TYR A 128 -11.03 -16.10 1.06
CA TYR A 128 -10.51 -14.74 1.01
C TYR A 128 -9.22 -14.62 0.17
N PHE A 129 -9.08 -15.44 -0.87
CA PHE A 129 -7.92 -15.42 -1.77
C PHE A 129 -7.77 -14.09 -2.53
N ASP A 130 -8.87 -13.42 -2.82
CA ASP A 130 -8.93 -12.09 -3.44
C ASP A 130 -8.24 -11.03 -2.57
N SER A 131 -8.54 -11.05 -1.27
CA SER A 131 -7.96 -10.15 -0.28
C SER A 131 -6.46 -10.38 -0.13
N VAL A 132 -6.02 -11.64 -0.11
CA VAL A 132 -4.59 -12.00 -0.04
C VAL A 132 -3.82 -11.49 -1.25
N THR A 133 -4.31 -11.80 -2.46
CA THR A 133 -3.62 -11.42 -3.70
C THR A 133 -3.61 -9.91 -3.93
N MET A 134 -4.72 -9.23 -3.62
CA MET A 134 -4.82 -7.77 -3.62
C MET A 134 -3.79 -7.13 -2.69
N PHE A 135 -3.73 -7.60 -1.44
CA PHE A 135 -2.82 -7.05 -0.45
C PHE A 135 -1.35 -7.18 -0.88
N VAL A 136 -0.96 -8.35 -1.38
CA VAL A 136 0.41 -8.60 -1.89
C VAL A 136 0.72 -7.71 -3.11
N ALA A 137 -0.20 -7.59 -4.07
CA ALA A 137 0.01 -6.78 -5.28
C ALA A 137 0.22 -5.30 -4.95
N PHE A 138 -0.62 -4.70 -4.09
CA PHE A 138 -0.47 -3.30 -3.72
C PHE A 138 0.78 -3.04 -2.89
N LEU A 139 1.12 -3.91 -1.95
CA LEU A 139 2.33 -3.74 -1.13
C LEU A 139 3.60 -3.86 -1.97
N LEU A 140 3.65 -4.81 -2.92
CA LEU A 140 4.77 -4.92 -3.86
C LEU A 140 4.84 -3.69 -4.79
N THR A 141 3.70 -3.12 -5.17
CA THR A 141 3.67 -1.87 -5.97
C THR A 141 4.34 -0.73 -5.23
N ALA A 142 3.96 -0.51 -3.97
CA ALA A 142 4.54 0.53 -3.13
C ALA A 142 6.05 0.34 -2.98
N ARG A 143 6.51 -0.89 -2.68
CA ARG A 143 7.93 -1.22 -2.57
C ARG A 143 8.68 -1.05 -3.89
N TYR A 144 8.07 -1.39 -5.02
CA TYR A 144 8.68 -1.22 -6.34
C TYR A 144 8.84 0.25 -6.70
N LEU A 145 7.84 1.08 -6.41
CA LEU A 145 7.94 2.54 -6.56
C LEU A 145 9.03 3.12 -5.67
N GLU A 146 9.14 2.66 -4.43
CA GLU A 146 10.23 3.02 -3.51
C GLU A 146 11.61 2.60 -4.06
N LEU A 147 11.73 1.41 -4.63
CA LEU A 147 12.97 0.94 -5.25
C LEU A 147 13.35 1.82 -6.43
N CYS A 148 12.40 2.13 -7.31
CA CYS A 148 12.63 3.00 -8.45
C CYS A 148 13.07 4.39 -7.99
N ALA A 149 12.41 4.96 -6.97
CA ALA A 149 12.84 6.23 -6.38
C ALA A 149 14.29 6.16 -5.88
N ARG A 150 14.65 5.15 -5.08
CA ARG A 150 16.04 4.98 -4.58
C ARG A 150 17.06 4.91 -5.72
N GLN A 151 16.75 4.12 -6.75
CA GLN A 151 17.68 3.86 -7.85
C GLN A 151 17.77 5.02 -8.85
N SER A 152 16.68 5.74 -9.11
CA SER A 152 16.65 6.91 -9.98
C SER A 152 17.59 8.03 -9.51
N PHE A 153 17.94 8.05 -8.22
CA PHE A 153 18.76 9.10 -7.60
C PHE A 153 20.12 8.62 -7.08
N GLY A 154 20.46 7.33 -7.27
CA GLY A 154 21.65 6.67 -6.70
C GLY A 154 22.90 6.65 -7.58
N GLY A 155 23.06 7.56 -8.55
CA GLY A 155 24.31 7.66 -9.31
C GLY A 155 25.47 8.16 -8.43
N SER A 156 26.69 7.65 -8.64
CA SER A 156 27.96 7.83 -7.90
C SER A 156 28.44 9.26 -7.53
N THR A 157 27.60 10.28 -7.62
CA THR A 157 27.82 11.65 -7.13
C THR A 157 26.96 12.01 -5.92
N GLY A 158 26.26 11.04 -5.31
CA GLY A 158 25.44 11.21 -4.11
C GLY A 158 26.24 11.60 -2.87
N GLY A 159 26.68 12.87 -2.80
CA GLY A 159 27.36 13.43 -1.64
C GLY A 159 26.52 13.42 -0.38
N GLN A 160 27.08 13.89 0.74
CA GLN A 160 26.45 13.97 2.07
C GLN A 160 24.97 14.44 2.05
N ARG A 161 24.60 15.32 1.10
CA ARG A 161 23.24 15.82 0.91
C ARG A 161 22.21 14.74 0.57
N HIS A 162 22.51 13.80 -0.34
CA HIS A 162 21.59 12.70 -0.65
C HIS A 162 21.40 11.76 0.55
N ALA A 163 22.46 11.55 1.35
CA ALA A 163 22.37 10.79 2.59
C ALA A 163 21.48 11.50 3.64
N ARG A 164 21.52 12.84 3.71
CA ARG A 164 20.60 13.62 4.58
C ARG A 164 19.14 13.42 4.19
N VAL A 165 18.81 13.46 2.88
CA VAL A 165 17.43 13.21 2.41
C VAL A 165 16.96 11.80 2.77
N GLU A 166 17.80 10.79 2.56
CA GLU A 166 17.46 9.40 2.88
C GLU A 166 17.33 9.17 4.40
N ALA A 167 18.20 9.77 5.22
CA ALA A 167 18.07 9.73 6.68
C ALA A 167 16.72 10.33 7.13
N GLN A 168 16.34 11.47 6.56
CA GLN A 168 15.07 12.13 6.86
C GLN A 168 13.86 11.29 6.44
N ARG A 169 13.95 10.63 5.29
CA ARG A 169 12.94 9.68 4.80
C ARG A 169 12.77 8.50 5.76
N LEU A 170 13.86 7.90 6.22
CA LEU A 170 13.80 6.77 7.15
C LEU A 170 13.19 7.17 8.50
N LEU A 171 13.59 8.33 9.06
CA LEU A 171 13.06 8.83 10.32
C LEU A 171 11.56 9.13 10.25
N LEU A 172 11.13 9.84 9.20
CA LEU A 172 9.72 10.17 9.00
C LEU A 172 8.90 8.95 8.60
N GLY A 173 9.45 8.06 7.79
CA GLY A 173 8.82 6.81 7.37
C GLY A 173 8.52 5.91 8.56
N ALA A 174 9.49 5.71 9.46
CA ALA A 174 9.27 4.96 10.69
C ALA A 174 8.16 5.56 11.58
N GLY A 175 8.03 6.88 11.62
CA GLY A 175 6.93 7.55 12.31
C GLY A 175 5.58 7.32 11.64
N ALA A 176 5.51 7.48 10.32
CA ALA A 176 4.31 7.24 9.52
C ALA A 176 3.85 5.78 9.61
N ASP A 177 4.78 4.81 9.53
CA ASP A 177 4.49 3.37 9.63
C ASP A 177 3.97 3.00 11.03
N ARG A 178 4.51 3.61 12.09
CA ARG A 178 3.99 3.42 13.46
C ARG A 178 2.56 3.95 13.61
N LEU A 179 2.26 5.10 13.00
CA LEU A 179 0.90 5.65 13.01
C LEU A 179 -0.05 4.77 12.19
N ALA A 180 0.36 4.38 10.99
CA ALA A 180 -0.38 3.50 10.09
C ALA A 180 -0.69 2.15 10.75
N SER A 181 0.28 1.50 11.38
CA SER A 181 0.07 0.22 12.10
C SER A 181 -0.87 0.37 13.29
N ARG A 182 -0.75 1.44 14.10
CA ARG A 182 -1.71 1.72 15.18
C ARG A 182 -3.13 1.93 14.65
N PHE A 183 -3.27 2.66 13.55
CA PHE A 183 -4.54 2.85 12.87
C PHE A 183 -5.13 1.53 12.39
N VAL A 184 -4.34 0.69 11.70
CA VAL A 184 -4.78 -0.65 11.25
C VAL A 184 -5.26 -1.49 12.42
N MET A 185 -4.47 -1.58 13.49
CA MET A 185 -4.86 -2.37 14.68
C MET A 185 -6.17 -1.86 15.29
N ALA A 186 -6.33 -0.54 15.42
CA ALA A 186 -7.57 0.06 15.91
C ALA A 186 -8.77 -0.25 14.99
N GLN A 187 -8.57 -0.18 13.67
CA GLN A 187 -9.62 -0.44 12.69
C GLN A 187 -10.02 -1.91 12.64
N VAL A 188 -9.06 -2.84 12.76
CA VAL A 188 -9.34 -4.28 12.86
C VAL A 188 -10.13 -4.58 14.14
N ALA A 189 -9.71 -4.02 15.29
CA ALA A 189 -10.46 -4.17 16.53
C ALA A 189 -11.89 -3.60 16.42
N LEU A 190 -12.03 -2.44 15.76
CA LEU A 190 -13.32 -1.82 15.49
C LEU A 190 -14.19 -2.68 14.54
N ALA A 191 -13.60 -3.28 13.51
CA ALA A 191 -14.30 -4.17 12.59
C ALA A 191 -14.86 -5.40 13.31
N LEU A 192 -14.07 -6.02 14.19
CA LEU A 192 -14.50 -7.16 14.99
C LEU A 192 -15.61 -6.77 15.98
N ALA A 193 -15.46 -5.62 16.65
CA ALA A 193 -16.48 -5.10 17.55
C ALA A 193 -17.79 -4.78 16.81
N ALA A 194 -17.70 -4.18 15.63
CA ALA A 194 -18.85 -3.89 14.77
C ALA A 194 -19.54 -5.17 14.29
N ALA A 195 -18.76 -6.18 13.87
CA ALA A 195 -19.27 -7.49 13.48
C ALA A 195 -20.05 -8.15 14.62
N ALA A 196 -19.50 -8.13 15.84
CA ALA A 196 -20.16 -8.65 17.03
C ALA A 196 -21.46 -7.88 17.32
N ALA A 197 -21.41 -6.54 17.33
CA ALA A 197 -22.60 -5.72 17.58
C ALA A 197 -23.71 -5.97 16.56
N TRP A 198 -23.38 -5.99 15.26
CA TRP A 198 -24.36 -6.29 14.21
C TRP A 198 -24.84 -7.73 14.24
N ALA A 199 -24.04 -8.70 14.69
CA ALA A 199 -24.51 -10.08 14.87
C ALA A 199 -25.64 -10.19 15.90
N TYR A 200 -25.68 -9.30 16.91
CA TYR A 200 -26.78 -9.24 17.88
C TYR A 200 -28.00 -8.44 17.40
N ILE A 201 -27.81 -7.41 16.57
CA ILE A 201 -28.88 -6.50 16.12
C ILE A 201 -29.56 -7.01 14.85
N ASP A 202 -28.76 -7.29 13.81
CA ASP A 202 -29.21 -7.74 12.49
C ASP A 202 -28.06 -8.54 11.82
N PRO A 203 -28.10 -9.88 11.91
CA PRO A 203 -27.04 -10.75 11.38
C PRO A 203 -26.74 -10.54 9.90
N THR A 204 -27.72 -10.08 9.11
CA THR A 204 -27.56 -9.87 7.67
C THR A 204 -26.56 -8.75 7.33
N ARG A 205 -26.38 -7.78 8.25
CA ARG A 205 -25.46 -6.64 8.07
C ARG A 205 -24.07 -6.87 8.64
N SER A 206 -23.89 -7.89 9.48
CA SER A 206 -22.63 -8.13 10.20
C SER A 206 -21.45 -8.35 9.24
N LEU A 207 -21.59 -9.28 8.28
CA LEU A 207 -20.53 -9.60 7.32
C LEU A 207 -20.20 -8.42 6.38
N PRO A 208 -21.17 -7.74 5.72
CA PRO A 208 -20.87 -6.60 4.86
C PRO A 208 -20.17 -5.44 5.59
N VAL A 209 -20.60 -5.11 6.81
CA VAL A 209 -19.99 -4.05 7.63
C VAL A 209 -18.58 -4.41 8.04
N MET A 210 -18.36 -5.64 8.51
CA MET A 210 -17.03 -6.15 8.87
C MET A 210 -16.08 -6.09 7.69
N VAL A 211 -16.47 -6.63 6.53
CA VAL A 211 -15.64 -6.64 5.33
C VAL A 211 -15.35 -5.22 4.86
N ALA A 212 -16.33 -4.32 4.85
CA ALA A 212 -16.11 -2.92 4.48
C ALA A 212 -15.08 -2.22 5.40
N LEU A 213 -15.17 -2.43 6.72
CA LEU A 213 -14.21 -1.88 7.69
C LEU A 213 -12.81 -2.48 7.54
N LEU A 214 -12.71 -3.78 7.28
CA LEU A 214 -11.44 -4.46 7.03
C LEU A 214 -10.78 -3.99 5.74
N VAL A 215 -11.54 -3.85 4.64
CA VAL A 215 -11.03 -3.30 3.37
C VAL A 215 -10.51 -1.87 3.57
N MET A 216 -11.24 -1.08 4.35
CA MET A 216 -10.86 0.30 4.68
C MET A 216 -9.62 0.39 5.59
N SER A 217 -9.16 -0.72 6.18
CA SER A 217 -7.96 -0.72 7.03
C SER A 217 -6.66 -0.56 6.23
N CYS A 218 -6.63 -0.77 4.90
CA CYS A 218 -5.41 -0.67 4.07
C CYS A 218 -4.76 0.71 4.23
N PRO A 219 -3.61 0.84 4.95
CA PRO A 219 -3.01 2.14 5.24
C PRO A 219 -2.12 2.61 4.07
N CYS A 220 -2.54 2.29 2.86
CA CYS A 220 -1.71 2.24 1.66
C CYS A 220 -1.35 3.67 1.22
N ALA A 221 -2.30 4.60 1.30
CA ALA A 221 -2.07 6.03 1.11
C ALA A 221 -1.19 6.67 2.21
N MET A 222 -1.35 6.23 3.48
CA MET A 222 -0.56 6.74 4.62
C MET A 222 0.91 6.34 4.50
N SER A 223 1.18 5.07 4.15
CA SER A 223 2.52 4.51 4.04
C SER A 223 3.29 5.09 2.83
N MET A 224 2.58 5.50 1.77
CA MET A 224 3.19 6.15 0.60
C MET A 224 3.46 7.65 0.77
N ALA A 225 2.92 8.31 1.80
CA ALA A 225 3.02 9.77 1.95
C ALA A 225 4.48 10.26 2.11
N VAL A 226 5.30 9.56 2.90
CA VAL A 226 6.71 9.92 3.10
C VAL A 226 7.58 9.55 1.89
N PRO A 227 7.55 8.31 1.35
CA PRO A 227 8.36 7.95 0.19
C PRO A 227 8.11 8.85 -1.03
N THR A 228 6.85 9.21 -1.30
CA THR A 228 6.50 10.07 -2.45
C THR A 228 6.98 11.51 -2.27
N ALA A 229 6.83 12.08 -1.07
CA ALA A 229 7.35 13.41 -0.78
C ALA A 229 8.89 13.46 -0.84
N MET A 230 9.57 12.44 -0.30
CA MET A 230 11.04 12.40 -0.32
C MET A 230 11.61 12.11 -1.70
N ALA A 231 10.91 11.30 -2.52
CA ALA A 231 11.27 11.10 -3.93
C ALA A 231 11.21 12.42 -4.72
N SER A 232 10.18 13.23 -4.47
CA SER A 232 10.06 14.57 -5.08
C SER A 232 11.16 15.51 -4.59
N ALA A 233 11.57 15.46 -3.32
CA ALA A 233 12.69 16.24 -2.79
C ALA A 233 14.03 15.82 -3.43
N HIS A 234 14.27 14.52 -3.58
CA HIS A 234 15.43 14.02 -4.33
C HIS A 234 15.43 14.49 -5.78
N SER A 235 14.27 14.54 -6.43
CA SER A 235 14.16 15.04 -7.81
C SER A 235 14.52 16.52 -7.93
N ALA A 236 14.14 17.35 -6.94
CA ALA A 236 14.52 18.76 -6.88
C ALA A 236 16.02 18.93 -6.60
N LEU A 237 16.59 18.14 -5.69
CA LEU A 237 18.04 18.13 -5.43
C LEU A 237 18.85 17.73 -6.67
N ALA A 238 18.39 16.71 -7.41
CA ALA A 238 19.05 16.28 -8.63
C ALA A 238 18.97 17.32 -9.76
N ALA A 239 17.91 18.14 -9.79
CA ALA A 239 17.77 19.23 -10.77
C ALA A 239 18.67 20.44 -10.42
N HIS A 240 19.00 20.64 -9.14
CA HIS A 240 19.80 21.75 -8.64
C HIS A 240 20.97 21.26 -7.76
N PRO A 241 21.97 20.58 -8.33
CA PRO A 241 23.04 19.93 -7.56
C PRO A 241 23.91 20.90 -6.75
N SER A 242 23.98 22.17 -7.16
CA SER A 242 24.77 23.22 -6.51
C SER A 242 24.02 24.01 -5.42
N MET A 243 22.79 23.63 -5.06
CA MET A 243 22.00 24.36 -4.05
C MET A 243 22.74 24.49 -2.71
N SER A 244 22.57 25.61 -2.00
CA SER A 244 23.15 25.80 -0.67
C SER A 244 22.56 24.82 0.38
N ASP A 245 23.25 24.65 1.51
CA ASP A 245 22.73 23.81 2.61
C ASP A 245 21.46 24.41 3.25
N ALA A 246 21.33 25.73 3.27
CA ALA A 246 20.11 26.43 3.72
C ALA A 246 18.92 26.18 2.77
N ALA A 247 19.18 26.15 1.46
CA ALA A 247 18.17 25.80 0.46
C ALA A 247 17.76 24.32 0.57
N LEU A 248 18.71 23.41 0.87
CA LEU A 248 18.43 22.01 1.15
C LEU A 248 17.56 21.83 2.40
N ASP A 249 17.85 22.56 3.48
CA ASP A 249 17.05 22.51 4.71
C ASP A 249 15.62 23.00 4.47
N THR A 250 15.47 24.06 3.67
CA THR A 250 14.15 24.57 3.26
C THR A 250 13.38 23.55 2.43
N LEU A 251 14.03 22.94 1.43
CA LEU A 251 13.46 21.88 0.60
C LEU A 251 13.00 20.69 1.45
N LEU A 252 13.86 20.25 2.36
CA LEU A 252 13.57 19.16 3.29
C LEU A 252 12.39 19.50 4.19
N ALA A 253 12.36 20.69 4.81
CA ALA A 253 11.26 21.13 5.64
C ALA A 253 9.93 21.19 4.87
N GLN A 254 9.94 21.64 3.61
CA GLN A 254 8.77 21.60 2.74
C GLN A 254 8.34 20.16 2.40
N ALA A 255 9.28 19.27 2.12
CA ALA A 255 9.01 17.86 1.88
C ALA A 255 8.37 17.20 3.12
N GLN A 256 8.87 17.50 4.32
CA GLN A 256 8.28 17.02 5.57
C GLN A 256 6.85 17.53 5.76
N ARG A 257 6.61 18.84 5.52
CA ARG A 257 5.26 19.42 5.61
C ARG A 257 4.31 18.75 4.63
N LYS A 258 4.74 18.52 3.38
CA LYS A 258 3.94 17.82 2.37
C LYS A 258 3.67 16.36 2.73
N ALA A 259 4.66 15.64 3.25
CA ALA A 259 4.48 14.28 3.74
C ALA A 259 3.44 14.23 4.87
N ARG A 260 3.54 15.13 5.86
CA ARG A 260 2.59 15.22 6.98
C ARG A 260 1.19 15.61 6.53
N GLN A 261 1.05 16.55 5.59
CA GLN A 261 -0.23 16.93 5.00
C GLN A 261 -0.91 15.74 4.31
N SER A 262 -0.18 15.00 3.48
CA SER A 262 -0.72 13.81 2.80
C SER A 262 -1.08 12.70 3.80
N LEU A 263 -0.23 12.47 4.81
CA LEU A 263 -0.47 11.49 5.86
C LEU A 263 -1.74 11.82 6.67
N HIS A 264 -1.85 13.04 7.17
CA HIS A 264 -3.00 13.48 7.97
C HIS A 264 -4.27 13.61 7.13
N GLY A 265 -4.16 14.06 5.87
CA GLY A 265 -5.30 14.12 4.95
C GLY A 265 -5.87 12.73 4.66
N SER A 266 -4.99 11.73 4.45
CA SER A 266 -5.43 10.34 4.31
C SER A 266 -6.05 9.82 5.60
N LEU A 267 -5.43 10.05 6.76
CA LEU A 267 -5.99 9.63 8.06
C LEU A 267 -7.38 10.25 8.30
N ALA A 268 -7.54 11.55 8.06
CA ALA A 268 -8.81 12.25 8.22
C ALA A 268 -9.91 11.68 7.31
N TRP A 269 -9.57 11.35 6.05
CA TRP A 269 -10.48 10.68 5.12
C TRP A 269 -10.99 9.34 5.66
N HIS A 270 -10.10 8.54 6.24
CA HIS A 270 -10.49 7.25 6.83
C HIS A 270 -11.36 7.43 8.06
N LEU A 271 -11.00 8.38 8.95
CA LEU A 271 -11.80 8.68 10.14
C LEU A 271 -13.20 9.20 9.77
N LEU A 272 -13.33 9.92 8.64
CA LEU A 272 -14.62 10.36 8.12
C LEU A 272 -15.46 9.21 7.53
N MET A 273 -14.82 8.29 6.82
CA MET A 273 -15.50 7.16 6.16
C MET A 273 -15.87 6.02 7.12
N THR A 274 -15.11 5.85 8.20
CA THR A 274 -15.34 4.80 9.22
C THR A 274 -16.74 4.83 9.84
N PRO A 275 -17.30 5.97 10.30
CA PRO A 275 -18.67 5.99 10.84
C PRO A 275 -19.72 5.64 9.78
N LEU A 276 -19.52 6.04 8.52
CA LEU A 276 -20.42 5.67 7.43
C LEU A 276 -20.41 4.15 7.18
N ALA A 277 -19.24 3.52 7.29
CA ALA A 277 -19.11 2.07 7.21
C ALA A 277 -19.74 1.36 8.42
N LEU A 278 -19.58 1.90 9.64
CA LEU A 278 -20.19 1.36 10.86
C LEU A 278 -21.73 1.29 10.79
N VAL A 279 -22.35 2.30 10.17
CA VAL A 279 -23.81 2.37 9.96
C VAL A 279 -24.27 1.45 8.80
N GLY A 280 -23.34 0.87 8.04
CA GLY A 280 -23.63 0.01 6.90
C GLY A 280 -24.01 0.76 5.62
N TRP A 281 -23.71 2.05 5.52
CA TRP A 281 -23.91 2.83 4.28
C TRP A 281 -22.79 2.62 3.26
N VAL A 282 -21.63 2.15 3.71
CA VAL A 282 -20.50 1.85 2.84
C VAL A 282 -20.44 0.36 2.58
N THR A 283 -20.70 -0.02 1.34
CA THR A 283 -20.51 -1.40 0.86
C THR A 283 -19.02 -1.71 0.63
N PRO A 284 -18.62 -2.99 0.60
CA PRO A 284 -17.23 -3.38 0.34
C PRO A 284 -16.61 -2.79 -0.93
N TRP A 285 -17.36 -2.74 -2.04
CA TRP A 285 -16.88 -2.16 -3.30
C TRP A 285 -16.70 -0.64 -3.20
N LEU A 286 -17.58 0.06 -2.47
CA LEU A 286 -17.46 1.50 -2.24
C LEU A 286 -16.25 1.82 -1.36
N ALA A 287 -15.96 0.97 -0.36
CA ALA A 287 -14.75 1.05 0.44
C ALA A 287 -13.49 0.92 -0.44
N ALA A 288 -13.47 -0.03 -1.38
CA ALA A 288 -12.34 -0.22 -2.30
C ALA A 288 -12.09 1.02 -3.19
N ILE A 289 -13.16 1.64 -3.74
CA ILE A 289 -13.04 2.88 -4.51
C ILE A 289 -12.50 4.01 -3.62
N ALA A 290 -12.99 4.14 -2.39
CA ALA A 290 -12.52 5.16 -1.45
C ALA A 290 -11.01 5.01 -1.15
N MET A 291 -10.49 3.78 -1.06
CA MET A 291 -9.05 3.50 -0.87
C MET A 291 -8.21 3.90 -2.09
N LEU A 292 -8.72 3.60 -3.29
CA LEU A 292 -8.07 3.99 -4.54
C LEU A 292 -8.01 5.51 -4.68
N VAL A 293 -9.11 6.20 -4.40
CA VAL A 293 -9.20 7.67 -4.46
C VAL A 293 -8.24 8.32 -3.47
N SER A 294 -8.15 7.82 -2.23
CA SER A 294 -7.20 8.34 -1.23
C SER A 294 -5.76 8.20 -1.69
N SER A 295 -5.39 7.03 -2.24
CA SER A 295 -4.05 6.75 -2.73
C SER A 295 -3.68 7.62 -3.95
N LEU A 296 -4.61 7.77 -4.89
CA LEU A 296 -4.46 8.65 -6.05
C LEU A 296 -4.33 10.12 -5.62
N ALA A 297 -5.11 10.58 -4.63
CA ALA A 297 -5.02 11.95 -4.13
C ALA A 297 -3.63 12.25 -3.54
N VAL A 298 -3.06 11.33 -2.76
CA VAL A 298 -1.70 11.45 -2.22
C VAL A 298 -0.66 11.46 -3.36
N ALA A 299 -0.77 10.55 -4.32
CA ALA A 299 0.13 10.48 -5.46
C ALA A 299 0.07 11.76 -6.33
N CYS A 300 -1.14 12.26 -6.61
CA CYS A 300 -1.38 13.49 -7.37
C CYS A 300 -0.83 14.72 -6.63
N ASN A 301 -1.00 14.81 -5.31
CA ASN A 301 -0.43 15.90 -4.50
C ASN A 301 1.11 15.88 -4.58
N ALA A 302 1.73 14.71 -4.45
CA ALA A 302 3.17 14.55 -4.58
C ALA A 302 3.68 14.89 -6.00
N TRP A 303 2.95 14.48 -7.04
CA TRP A 303 3.27 14.75 -8.44
C TRP A 303 3.16 16.23 -8.80
N ARG A 304 2.11 16.91 -8.32
CA ARG A 304 1.94 18.37 -8.49
C ARG A 304 3.09 19.14 -7.85
N TRP A 305 3.54 18.72 -6.66
CA TRP A 305 4.68 19.32 -5.99
C TRP A 305 6.01 19.03 -6.72
N ALA A 306 6.20 17.82 -7.23
CA ALA A 306 7.38 17.45 -8.02
C ALA A 306 7.54 18.30 -9.30
N ARG A 307 6.42 18.73 -9.90
CA ARG A 307 6.40 19.56 -11.12
C ARG A 307 6.50 21.06 -10.85
N ARG A 308 6.49 21.50 -9.59
CA ARG A 308 6.64 22.92 -9.24
C ARG A 308 8.05 23.38 -9.64
N ASP A 309 8.16 24.58 -10.19
CA ASP A 309 9.45 25.20 -10.46
C ASP A 309 10.09 25.64 -9.13
N TRP A 310 11.27 25.10 -8.84
CA TRP A 310 12.00 25.33 -7.60
C TRP A 310 12.97 26.50 -7.69
N SER A 311 13.20 27.05 -8.89
CA SER A 311 14.21 28.09 -9.11
C SER A 311 14.00 29.32 -8.23
N ALA A 312 12.77 29.84 -8.13
CA ALA A 312 12.45 31.01 -7.32
C ALA A 312 12.54 30.74 -5.80
N ASP A 313 12.06 29.58 -5.35
CA ASP A 313 12.09 29.19 -3.93
C ASP A 313 13.53 28.98 -3.43
N LEU A 314 14.41 28.43 -4.29
CA LEU A 314 15.83 28.23 -4.00
C LEU A 314 16.61 29.55 -4.03
N ALA A 315 16.34 30.42 -5.01
CA ALA A 315 16.99 31.74 -5.10
C ALA A 315 16.69 32.63 -3.89
N CYS A 316 15.48 32.55 -3.33
CA CYS A 316 15.10 33.27 -2.11
C CYS A 316 15.83 32.75 -0.86
N ALA A 317 16.09 31.43 -0.80
CA ALA A 317 16.84 30.81 0.29
C ALA A 317 18.36 31.08 0.20
N GLU A 318 18.87 31.44 -0.97
CA GLU A 318 20.27 31.79 -1.21
C GLU A 318 20.56 33.30 -1.06
N ALA A 319 19.54 34.13 -0.91
CA ALA A 319 19.71 35.57 -0.72
C ALA A 319 20.38 35.88 0.63
N PRO A 320 21.52 36.61 0.65
CA PRO A 320 22.21 36.96 1.89
C PRO A 320 21.35 37.94 2.70
N GLY A 321 20.68 37.44 3.75
CA GLY A 321 19.90 38.27 4.67
C GLY A 321 18.65 37.63 5.28
N SER A 322 18.30 36.38 4.96
CA SER A 322 17.06 35.72 5.44
C SER A 322 17.30 34.62 6.48
N ALA A 323 18.18 34.86 7.45
CA ALA A 323 18.15 34.12 8.72
C ALA A 323 17.37 34.96 9.75
N PRO A 324 16.36 34.42 10.44
CA PRO A 324 15.82 35.06 11.65
C PRO A 324 16.83 35.03 12.80
#